data_AF-A0A7V7P0I0-F1
#
_entry.id   AF-A0A7V7P0I0-F1
#
_cell.length_a   1.000
_cell.length_b   1.000
_cell.length_c   1.000
_cell.angle_alpha   90.00
_cell.angle_beta   90.00
_cell.angle_gamma   90.00
#
_symmetry.space_group_name_H-M   'P 1'
#
loop_
_entity.id
_entity.type
_entity.pdbx_description
1 polymer ?
#
loop_
_entity_poly.entity_id
_entity_poly.type
_entity_poly.pdbx_seq_one_letter_code
_entity_poly.pdbx_strand_id
1 'polypeptide(L)'
;MIWDRIYSTAPGWKTLVPLLVCSDDLDLTCTVIVAEQCADEHQVQWSRFGLLKDLITLELPSVDWYDAIPCLTFERSHYQSVLDEFRKQENIKMDWD
;
A
#
# COMPACT_ATOMS: atom_id res chain seq x y z
N MET A 1 -9.50 -5.66 -0.15
CA MET A 1 -9.20 -4.32 -0.74
C MET A 1 -7.82 -3.76 -0.35
N ILE A 2 -7.52 -3.49 0.93
CA ILE A 2 -6.19 -3.02 1.36
C ILE A 2 -5.17 -4.17 1.32
N TRP A 3 -5.56 -5.31 1.88
CA TRP A 3 -4.75 -6.52 1.91
C TRP A 3 -4.39 -7.01 0.50
N ASP A 4 -5.33 -7.01 -0.43
CA ASP A 4 -5.12 -7.38 -1.83
C ASP A 4 -4.01 -6.52 -2.46
N ARG A 5 -4.00 -5.22 -2.14
CA ARG A 5 -3.02 -4.25 -2.65
C ARG A 5 -1.66 -4.43 -2.00
N ILE A 6 -1.60 -4.60 -0.68
CA ILE A 6 -0.33 -4.75 0.03
C ILE A 6 0.35 -6.08 -0.31
N TYR A 7 -0.42 -7.15 -0.55
CA TYR A 7 0.07 -8.44 -1.02
C TYR A 7 0.36 -8.50 -2.53
N SER A 8 -0.07 -7.49 -3.31
CA SER A 8 0.23 -7.38 -4.75
C SER A 8 1.70 -7.04 -4.96
N THR A 9 2.51 -8.09 -4.83
CA THR A 9 3.96 -8.06 -4.85
C THR A 9 4.50 -8.88 -6.02
N ALA A 10 3.69 -9.35 -6.96
CA ALA A 10 4.22 -10.12 -8.09
C ALA A 10 5.29 -9.34 -8.87
N PRO A 11 6.40 -9.97 -9.32
CA PRO A 11 7.45 -9.25 -10.05
C PRO A 11 6.92 -8.46 -11.24
N GLY A 12 7.34 -7.20 -11.36
CA GLY A 12 6.91 -6.29 -12.42
C GLY A 12 5.54 -5.64 -12.20
N TRP A 13 4.85 -5.97 -11.10
CA TRP A 13 3.59 -5.31 -10.76
C TRP A 13 3.83 -4.00 -10.04
N LYS A 14 2.93 -3.05 -10.30
CA LYS A 14 2.91 -1.73 -9.69
C LYS A 14 1.52 -1.45 -9.15
N THR A 15 1.45 -1.03 -7.90
CA THR A 15 0.16 -0.81 -7.22
C THR A 15 0.25 0.34 -6.23
N LEU A 16 -0.89 0.96 -5.93
CA LEU A 16 -1.00 1.90 -4.83
C LEU A 16 -1.46 1.18 -3.58
N VAL A 17 -0.66 1.31 -2.52
CA VAL A 17 -0.93 0.76 -1.18
C VAL A 17 -1.40 1.92 -0.29
N PRO A 18 -2.64 1.91 0.21
CA PRO A 18 -3.09 2.90 1.19
C PRO A 18 -2.46 2.63 2.56
N LEU A 19 -1.85 3.65 3.17
CA LEU A 19 -1.11 3.56 4.43
C LEU A 19 -1.89 4.11 5.62
N LEU A 20 -2.52 5.27 5.45
CA LEU A 20 -3.24 5.98 6.51
C LEU A 20 -4.54 6.52 5.95
N VAL A 21 -5.62 6.35 6.71
CA VAL A 21 -6.94 6.93 6.47
C VAL A 21 -7.29 7.70 7.74
N CYS A 22 -7.32 9.03 7.71
CA CYS A 22 -7.75 9.80 8.89
C CYS A 22 -9.26 9.64 9.09
N SER A 23 -9.68 9.31 10.31
CA SER A 23 -11.10 9.16 10.69
C SER A 23 -11.70 10.37 11.42
N ASP A 24 -10.89 11.35 11.83
CA ASP A 24 -11.24 12.18 13.00
C ASP A 24 -11.52 13.67 12.73
N ASP A 25 -11.35 14.18 11.51
CA ASP A 25 -11.34 15.65 11.31
C ASP A 25 -12.73 16.28 11.09
N LEU A 26 -13.83 15.52 11.24
CA LEU A 26 -15.20 15.93 10.88
C LEU A 26 -15.33 16.46 9.42
N ASP A 27 -14.26 16.33 8.63
CA ASP A 27 -14.28 16.47 7.19
C ASP A 27 -14.85 15.16 6.62
N LEU A 28 -15.76 15.28 5.66
CA LEU A 28 -16.38 14.13 5.00
C LEU A 28 -15.48 13.59 3.86
N THR A 29 -14.20 13.95 3.87
CA THR A 29 -13.21 13.67 2.83
C THR A 29 -12.03 12.92 3.45
N CYS A 30 -12.20 11.62 3.68
CA CYS A 30 -11.11 10.76 4.15
C CYS A 30 -9.81 11.02 3.36
N THR A 31 -8.84 11.65 4.01
CA THR A 31 -7.51 11.87 3.45
C THR A 31 -6.77 10.53 3.48
N VAL A 32 -6.30 10.07 2.31
CA VAL A 32 -5.58 8.80 2.19
C VAL A 32 -4.15 9.05 1.71
N ILE A 33 -3.18 8.69 2.54
CA ILE A 33 -1.77 8.64 2.12
C ILE A 33 -1.53 7.28 1.46
N VAL A 34 -0.92 7.29 0.28
CA VAL A 34 -0.58 6.08 -0.47
C VAL A 34 0.93 5.97 -0.69
N ALA A 35 1.41 4.74 -0.77
CA ALA A 35 2.72 4.40 -1.33
C ALA A 35 2.55 3.78 -2.71
N GLU A 36 3.42 4.16 -3.63
CA GLU A 36 3.57 3.48 -4.91
C GLU A 36 4.50 2.27 -4.75
N GLN A 37 3.91 1.09 -4.68
CA GLN A 37 4.60 -0.17 -4.51
C GLN A 37 4.98 -0.77 -5.86
N CYS A 38 6.24 -1.16 -6.00
CA CYS A 38 6.75 -2.01 -7.07
C CYS A 38 7.43 -3.23 -6.44
N ALA A 39 7.49 -4.35 -7.14
CA ALA A 39 8.19 -5.54 -6.65
C ALA A 39 8.97 -6.25 -7.75
N ASP A 40 10.05 -6.91 -7.35
CA ASP A 40 10.81 -7.86 -8.15
C ASP A 40 10.92 -9.21 -7.42
N GLU A 41 11.77 -10.11 -7.92
CA GLU A 41 11.95 -11.45 -7.37
C GLU A 41 12.46 -11.45 -5.91
N HIS A 42 13.14 -10.40 -5.47
CA HIS A 42 13.85 -10.34 -4.20
C HIS A 42 13.43 -9.17 -3.30
N GLN A 43 12.83 -8.14 -3.86
CA GLN A 43 12.55 -6.89 -3.14
C GLN A 43 11.14 -6.38 -3.40
N VAL A 44 10.60 -5.71 -2.38
CA VAL A 44 9.42 -4.85 -2.48
C VAL A 44 9.89 -3.43 -2.23
N GLN A 45 9.56 -2.51 -3.13
CA GLN A 45 9.95 -1.11 -3.04
C GLN A 45 8.70 -0.24 -2.94
N TRP A 46 8.68 0.62 -1.92
CA TRP A 46 7.79 1.77 -1.88
C TRP A 46 8.55 2.95 -2.49
N SER A 47 8.26 3.20 -3.76
CA SER A 47 9.03 4.06 -4.66
C SER A 47 8.90 5.54 -4.30
N ARG A 48 7.68 5.94 -3.92
CA ARG A 48 7.29 7.30 -3.56
C ARG A 48 5.97 7.28 -2.80
N PHE A 49 5.69 8.37 -2.10
CA PHE A 49 4.52 8.54 -1.25
C PHE A 49 3.73 9.76 -1.68
N GLY A 50 2.42 9.76 -1.49
CA GLY A 50 1.59 10.89 -1.87
C GLY A 50 0.22 10.89 -1.25
N LEU A 51 -0.46 12.02 -1.40
CA LEU A 51 -1.86 12.20 -1.03
C LEU A 51 -2.77 11.84 -2.20
N LEU A 52 -3.57 10.80 -2.01
CA LEU A 52 -4.58 10.38 -2.98
C LEU A 52 -5.67 11.45 -3.10
N LYS A 53 -6.00 11.86 -4.33
CA LYS A 53 -7.05 12.86 -4.61
C LYS A 53 -8.35 12.25 -5.12
N ASP A 54 -8.25 11.09 -5.76
CA ASP A 54 -9.37 10.38 -6.36
C ASP A 54 -9.68 9.07 -5.64
N LEU A 55 -10.66 8.32 -6.15
CA LEU A 55 -10.92 6.96 -5.69
C LEU A 55 -9.77 6.02 -6.11
N ILE A 56 -9.22 5.29 -5.15
CA ILE A 56 -8.12 4.34 -5.37
C ILE A 56 -8.47 3.21 -6.36
N THR A 57 -9.76 2.98 -6.61
CA THR A 57 -10.28 1.95 -7.54
C THR A 57 -10.24 2.37 -9.00
N LEU A 58 -9.95 3.64 -9.32
CA LEU A 58 -9.71 4.06 -10.69
C LEU A 58 -8.43 3.40 -11.23
N GLU A 59 -8.38 3.20 -12.54
CA GLU A 59 -7.20 2.62 -13.21
C GLU A 59 -5.96 3.51 -13.06
N LEU A 60 -6.16 4.84 -13.09
CA LEU A 60 -5.12 5.85 -12.94
C LEU A 60 -5.62 6.98 -12.01
N PRO A 61 -5.59 6.77 -10.69
CA PRO A 61 -6.03 7.79 -9.74
C PRO A 61 -5.00 8.92 -9.64
N SER A 62 -5.48 10.14 -9.45
CA SER A 62 -4.63 11.31 -9.19
C SER A 62 -4.03 11.25 -7.78
N VAL A 63 -2.73 11.54 -7.69
CA VAL A 63 -1.95 11.53 -6.46
C VAL A 63 -1.02 12.75 -6.46
N ASP A 64 -1.09 13.54 -5.39
CA ASP A 64 -0.11 14.59 -5.11
C ASP A 64 1.10 13.96 -4.43
N TRP A 65 2.20 13.80 -5.18
CA TRP A 65 3.41 13.15 -4.70
C TRP A 65 4.25 14.04 -3.79
N TYR A 66 4.83 13.45 -2.74
CA TYR A 66 5.79 14.12 -1.85
C TYR A 66 7.22 13.89 -2.34
N ASP A 67 7.90 14.95 -2.74
CA ASP A 67 9.28 14.85 -3.28
C ASP A 67 10.35 14.62 -2.21
N ALA A 68 10.05 14.92 -0.95
CA ALA A 68 11.02 14.88 0.15
C ALA A 68 11.17 13.49 0.81
N ILE A 69 10.26 12.56 0.54
CA ILE A 69 10.24 11.26 1.20
C ILE A 69 11.05 10.26 0.37
N PRO A 70 12.12 9.67 0.94
CA PRO A 70 12.96 8.73 0.21
C PRO A 70 12.20 7.43 -0.08
N CYS A 71 12.66 6.70 -1.10
CA CYS A 71 12.16 5.36 -1.34
C CYS A 71 12.53 4.42 -0.20
N LEU A 72 11.65 3.46 0.08
CA LEU A 72 11.90 2.39 1.05
C LEU A 72 11.96 1.06 0.32
N THR A 73 12.97 0.26 0.65
CA THR A 73 13.19 -1.05 0.04
C THR A 73 13.17 -2.11 1.13
N PHE A 74 12.40 -3.16 0.89
CA PHE A 74 12.24 -4.29 1.79
C PHE A 74 12.69 -5.56 1.07
N GLU A 75 13.36 -6.45 1.80
CA GLU A 75 13.55 -7.81 1.32
C GLU A 75 12.18 -8.50 1.26
N ARG A 76 11.90 -9.17 0.14
CA ARG A 76 10.57 -9.66 -0.20
C ARG A 76 10.07 -10.70 0.82
N SER A 77 10.92 -11.64 1.21
CA SER A 77 10.52 -12.70 2.14
C SER A 77 10.17 -12.14 3.52
N HIS A 78 10.94 -11.16 4.01
CA HIS A 78 10.68 -10.46 5.26
C HIS A 78 9.40 -9.64 5.18
N TYR A 79 9.19 -8.92 4.07
CA TYR A 79 7.97 -8.15 3.85
C TYR A 79 6.72 -9.04 3.94
N GLN A 80 6.73 -10.18 3.25
CA GLN A 80 5.63 -11.14 3.27
C GLN A 80 5.43 -11.78 4.64
N SER A 81 6.52 -12.16 5.32
CA SER A 81 6.46 -12.77 6.67
C SER A 81 5.81 -11.84 7.68
N VAL A 82 6.15 -10.55 7.67
CA VAL A 82 5.56 -9.56 8.57
C VAL A 82 4.06 -9.40 8.32
N LEU A 83 3.63 -9.38 7.06
CA LEU A 83 2.21 -9.30 6.72
C LEU A 83 1.45 -10.55 7.18
N ASP A 84 2.01 -11.74 6.99
CA ASP A 84 1.40 -12.99 7.40
C ASP A 84 1.28 -13.12 8.92
N GLU A 85 2.31 -12.70 9.65
CA GLU A 85 2.29 -12.63 11.12
C GLU A 85 1.21 -11.67 11.62
N PHE A 86 1.15 -10.46 11.05
CA PHE A 86 0.15 -9.47 11.41
C PHE A 86 -1.28 -9.96 11.10
N ARG A 87 -1.49 -10.52 9.91
CA ARG A 87 -2.79 -11.09 9.49
C ARG A 87 -3.26 -12.16 10.48
N LYS A 88 -2.34 -13.02 10.93
CA LYS A 88 -2.63 -14.07 11.91
C LYS A 88 -2.96 -13.50 13.29
N GLN A 89 -2.23 -12.48 13.75
CA GLN A 89 -2.47 -11.83 15.04
C GLN A 89 -3.85 -11.17 15.09
N GLU A 90 -4.22 -10.48 14.02
CA GLU A 90 -5.50 -9.76 13.92
C GLU A 90 -6.67 -10.64 13.44
N ASN A 91 -6.42 -11.95 13.22
CA ASN A 91 -7.40 -12.92 12.74
C ASN A 91 -8.13 -12.47 11.45
N ILE A 92 -7.39 -11.86 10.54
CA ILE A 92 -7.90 -11.34 9.27
C ILE A 92 -7.99 -12.49 8.28
N LYS A 93 -9.19 -12.74 7.76
CA LYS A 93 -9.44 -13.75 6.71
C LYS A 93 -9.40 -13.10 5.34
N MET A 94 -8.71 -13.73 4.39
CA MET A 94 -8.72 -13.33 2.99
C MET A 94 -9.75 -14.13 2.19
N ASP A 95 -10.25 -13.55 1.11
CA ASP A 95 -11.23 -14.21 0.23
C ASP A 95 -10.63 -15.38 -0.57
N TRP A 96 -9.30 -15.54 -0.55
CA TRP A 96 -8.54 -16.61 -1.21
C TRP A 96 -7.81 -17.54 -0.23
N ASP A 97 -8.16 -17.47 1.06
CA ASP A 97 -7.75 -18.47 2.06
C ASP A 97 -8.59 -19.77 1.96
#